data_AF-A0A496P6J7-F1
#
_entry.id   AF-A0A496P6J7-F1
#
_cell.length_a   1.000
_cell.length_b   1.000
_cell.length_c   1.000
_cell.angle_alpha   90.00
_cell.angle_beta   90.00
_cell.angle_gamma   90.00
#
_symmetry.space_group_name_H-M   'P 1'
#
loop_
_entity.id
_entity.type
_entity.pdbx_description
1 polymer ?
#
loop_
_entity_poly.entity_id
_entity_poly.type
_entity_poly.pdbx_seq_one_letter_code
_entity_poly.pdbx_strand_id
1 'polypeptide(L)' 'MDVVNLKCEPDLIPNLIHEKGIYPAYHMNKRHWISVDIERYENLEKLKMMVDMSYRLVEKK' A
#
# COMPACT_ATOMS: atom_id res chain seq x y z
N MET A 1 15.41 -5.21 3.24
CA MET A 1 14.06 -4.66 3.40
C MET A 1 13.74 -3.95 2.11
N ASP A 2 13.09 -4.68 1.23
CA ASP A 2 12.56 -4.13 -0.01
C ASP A 2 11.14 -3.65 0.25
N VAL A 3 10.91 -2.37 -0.03
CA VAL A 3 9.65 -1.69 0.28
C VAL A 3 9.09 -1.06 -0.97
N VAL A 4 7.80 -1.27 -1.21
CA VAL A 4 7.06 -0.62 -2.28
C VAL A 4 6.08 0.39 -1.70
N ASN A 5 6.03 1.57 -2.30
CA ASN A 5 5.00 2.57 -2.01
C ASN A 5 3.82 2.38 -2.95
N LEU A 6 2.64 2.17 -2.37
CA LEU A 6 1.39 2.00 -3.12
C LEU A 6 0.44 3.15 -2.80
N LYS A 7 -0.18 3.71 -3.83
CA LYS A 7 -1.24 4.71 -3.66
C LYS A 7 -2.47 4.00 -3.10
N CYS A 8 -3.14 4.64 -2.15
CA CYS A 8 -4.25 4.06 -1.42
C CYS A 8 -5.32 5.12 -1.16
N GLU A 9 -6.58 4.68 -1.11
CA GLU A 9 -7.68 5.55 -0.68
C GLU A 9 -7.50 5.92 0.79
N PRO A 10 -7.61 7.21 1.17
CA PRO A 10 -7.36 7.67 2.53
C PRO A 10 -8.15 6.91 3.61
N ASP A 11 -9.39 6.52 3.29
CA ASP A 11 -10.30 5.82 4.21
C ASP A 11 -9.87 4.38 4.50
N LEU A 12 -9.06 3.77 3.63
CA LEU A 12 -8.55 2.41 3.81
C LEU A 12 -7.25 2.36 4.62
N ILE A 13 -6.47 3.44 4.60
CA ILE A 13 -5.14 3.50 5.22
C ILE A 13 -5.17 3.12 6.71
N PRO A 14 -6.08 3.66 7.56
CA PRO A 14 -6.10 3.33 8.98
C PRO A 14 -6.24 1.82 9.24
N ASN A 15 -7.01 1.12 8.41
CA ASN A 15 -7.20 -0.32 8.56
C ASN A 15 -5.98 -1.12 8.08
N LEU A 16 -5.36 -0.71 6.98
CA LEU A 16 -4.24 -1.43 6.37
C LEU A 16 -2.95 -1.32 7.20
N ILE A 17 -2.65 -0.17 7.79
CA ILE A 17 -1.40 0.02 8.56
C ILE A 17 -1.36 -0.75 9.90
N HIS A 18 -2.48 -1.36 10.30
CA HIS A 18 -2.52 -2.28 11.44
C HIS A 18 -2.10 -3.71 11.07
N GLU A 19 -1.97 -4.01 9.78
CA GLU A 19 -1.52 -5.30 9.30
C GLU A 19 0.01 -5.41 9.31
N LYS A 20 0.51 -6.58 9.72
CA LYS A 20 1.95 -6.85 9.75
C LYS A 20 2.54 -6.73 8.34
N GLY A 21 3.59 -5.91 8.20
CA GLY A 21 4.28 -5.68 6.93
C GLY A 21 3.73 -4.50 6.12
N ILE A 22 2.69 -3.81 6.62
CA ILE A 22 2.19 -2.55 6.05
C ILE A 22 2.48 -1.41 7.03
N TYR A 23 3.00 -0.31 6.52
CA TYR A 23 3.44 0.84 7.31
C TYR A 23 2.86 2.14 6.74
N PRO A 24 2.77 3.21 7.55
CA PRO A 24 2.56 4.56 7.03
C PRO A 24 3.61 4.90 5.97
N ALA A 25 3.21 5.67 4.95
CA ALA A 25 4.09 5.96 3.82
C ALA A 25 5.46 6.53 4.23
N TYR A 26 6.51 5.97 3.63
CA TYR A 26 7.88 6.47 3.67
C TYR A 26 8.15 7.39 2.47
N HIS A 27 8.64 8.61 2.74
CA HIS A 27 8.88 9.72 1.79
C HIS A 27 7.69 10.21 0.96
N MET A 28 6.60 9.46 0.88
CA MET A 28 5.36 9.85 0.19
C MET A 28 4.34 10.50 1.13
N ASN A 29 3.26 11.04 0.55
CA ASN A 29 2.17 11.64 1.32
C ASN A 29 1.42 10.56 2.12
N LYS A 30 1.54 10.59 3.45
CA LYS A 30 0.93 9.62 4.38
C LYS A 30 -0.60 9.56 4.32
N ARG A 31 -1.27 10.55 3.72
CA ARG A 31 -2.73 10.56 3.52
C ARG A 31 -3.18 9.74 2.31
N HIS A 32 -2.29 9.43 1.37
CA HIS A 32 -2.66 8.82 0.08
C HIS A 32 -1.78 7.64 -0.31
N TRP A 33 -0.82 7.26 0.54
CA TRP A 33 0.16 6.24 0.24
C TRP A 33 0.39 5.35 1.46
N ILE A 34 0.77 4.11 1.20
CA ILE A 34 1.25 3.14 2.19
C ILE A 34 2.59 2.57 1.74
N SER A 35 3.39 2.08 2.68
CA SER A 35 4.63 1.36 2.42
C SER A 35 4.47 -0.10 2.80
N VAL A 36 4.74 -1.01 1.87
CA VAL A 36 4.61 -2.46 2.11
C VAL A 36 5.98 -3.13 2.01
N ASP A 37 6.36 -3.87 3.05
CA ASP A 37 7.55 -4.74 3.06
C ASP A 37 7.25 -6.02 2.29
N ILE A 38 7.73 -6.11 1.06
CA ILE A 38 7.42 -7.23 0.17
C ILE A 38 8.19 -8.50 0.51
N GLU A 39 9.27 -8.41 1.30
CA GLU A 39 10.01 -9.60 1.77
C GLU A 39 9.24 -10.33 2.87
N ARG A 40 8.44 -9.59 3.65
CA ARG A 40 7.73 -10.11 4.84
C ARG A 40 6.23 -10.26 4.69
N TYR A 41 5.65 -9.72 3.62
CA TYR A 41 4.21 -9.76 3.42
C TYR A 41 3.77 -11.10 2.81
N GLU A 42 3.12 -11.92 3.62
CA GLU A 42 2.82 -13.32 3.27
C GLU A 42 1.59 -13.48 2.35
N ASN A 43 0.68 -12.51 2.34
CA ASN A 43 -0.57 -12.58 1.56
C ASN A 43 -0.40 -12.04 0.14
N LEU A 44 0.11 -12.86 -0.77
CA LEU A 44 0.38 -12.47 -2.16
C LEU A 44 -0.87 -12.04 -2.94
N GLU A 45 -2.03 -12.65 -2.70
CA GLU A 45 -3.27 -12.28 -3.39
C GLU A 45 -3.71 -10.88 -2.96
N LYS A 46 -3.65 -10.57 -1.67
CA LYS A 46 -3.94 -9.22 -1.17
C LYS A 46 -2.92 -8.20 -1.66
N LEU A 47 -1.64 -8.56 -1.78
CA LEU A 47 -0.62 -7.69 -2.36
C LEU A 47 -0.93 -7.34 -3.81
N LYS A 48 -1.29 -8.34 -4.64
CA LYS A 48 -1.71 -8.10 -6.04
C LYS A 48 -2.94 -7.18 -6.11
N MET A 49 -3.93 -7.38 -5.23
CA MET A 49 -5.09 -6.50 -5.15
C MET A 49 -4.69 -5.05 -4.80
N MET A 50 -3.80 -4.86 -3.84
CA MET A 50 -3.32 -3.51 -3.48
C MET A 50 -2.57 -2.83 -4.63
N VAL A 51 -1.79 -3.59 -5.41
CA VAL A 51 -1.10 -3.09 -6.61
C VAL A 51 -2.10 -2.66 -7.68
N ASP A 52 -3.10 -3.49 -7.98
CA ASP A 52 -4.16 -3.16 -8.95
C ASP A 52 -4.99 -1.93 -8.51
N MET A 53 -5.34 -1.84 -7.23
CA MET A 53 -6.00 -0.65 -6.66
C MET A 53 -5.13 0.60 -6.83
N SER A 54 -3.85 0.54 -6.47
CA SER A 54 -2.92 1.65 -6.62
C SER A 54 -2.82 2.13 -8.08
N TYR A 55 -2.77 1.19 -9.02
CA TYR A 55 -2.72 1.48 -10.45
C TYR A 55 -4.01 2.19 -10.94
N ARG A 56 -5.19 1.70 -10.57
CA ARG A 56 -6.47 2.33 -10.94
C ARG A 56 -6.64 3.76 -10.40
N LEU A 57 -6.02 4.08 -9.26
CA LEU A 57 -6.03 5.42 -8.67
C LEU A 57 -5.16 6.45 -9.42
N VAL A 58 -4.35 6.00 -10.39
CA VAL A 58 -3.53 6.87 -11.26
C VAL A 58 -3.90 6.75 -12.73
N GLU A 59 -4.61 5.68 -13.12
CA GLU A 59 -5.02 5.43 -14.51
C GLU A 59 -6.10 6.39 -15.03
N LYS A 60 -6.92 6.99 -14.16
CA LYS A 60 -7.91 7.99 -14.59
C LYS A 60 -7.22 9.23 -15.18
N LYS A 61 -7.17 9.26 -16.52
CA LYS A 61 -6.97 10.43 -17.36
C LYS A 61 -8.24 10.71 -18.16
#